data_AF-A0A318P073-F1
#
_entry.id   AF-A0A318P073-F1
#
_cell.length_a   1.000
_cell.length_b   1.000
_cell.length_c   1.000
_cell.angle_alpha   90.00
_cell.angle_beta   90.00
_cell.angle_gamma   90.00
#
_symmetry.space_group_name_H-M   'P 1'
#
loop_
_entity.id
_entity.type
_entity.pdbx_description
1 polymer ?
#
loop_
_entity_poly.entity_id
_entity_poly.type
_entity_poly.pdbx_seq_one_letter_code
_entity_poly.pdbx_strand_id
1 'polypeptide(L)'
;MKAITHNIDLSVWRDLMLKSGMLALMDAQARDEWYKNLDEGDLPEISEENILATFEHLHHSKGEVFERGVVNVFFQKGSAHITFKRPELVERMNDIIAKHYPGMLARR
;
A
#
# COMPACT_ATOMS: atom_id res chain seq x y z
N MET A 1 -25.28 10.95 18.34
CA MET A 1 -23.88 11.42 18.48
C MET A 1 -22.86 10.48 17.84
N LYS A 2 -22.97 9.14 17.95
CA LYS A 2 -22.02 8.18 17.34
C LYS A 2 -21.76 8.37 15.83
N ALA A 3 -22.79 8.68 15.04
CA ALA A 3 -22.65 8.89 13.59
C ALA A 3 -21.82 10.14 13.22
N ILE A 4 -21.73 11.15 14.09
CA ILE A 4 -20.95 12.37 13.85
C ILE A 4 -19.47 12.10 14.13
N THR A 5 -19.16 11.42 15.23
CA THR A 5 -17.79 10.99 15.57
C THR A 5 -17.23 10.06 14.50
N HIS A 6 -18.04 9.09 14.08
CA HIS A 6 -17.68 8.15 13.03
C HIS A 6 -17.31 8.83 11.70
N ASN A 7 -18.08 9.84 11.27
CA ASN A 7 -17.81 10.55 10.02
C ASN A 7 -16.53 11.41 10.08
N ILE A 8 -16.20 11.94 11.27
CA ILE A 8 -14.93 12.64 11.52
C ILE A 8 -13.77 11.64 11.48
N ASP A 9 -13.93 10.46 12.10
CA ASP A 9 -12.89 9.42 12.13
C ASP A 9 -12.52 8.91 10.74
N LEU A 10 -13.52 8.70 9.87
CA LEU A 10 -13.31 8.32 8.47
C LEU A 10 -12.52 9.37 7.69
N SER A 11 -12.81 10.66 7.91
CA SER A 11 -12.09 11.75 7.25
C SER A 11 -10.62 11.81 7.70
N VAL A 12 -10.34 11.53 8.97
CA VAL A 12 -8.99 11.50 9.53
C VAL A 12 -8.19 10.32 8.99
N TRP A 13 -8.79 9.11 8.94
CA TRP A 13 -8.16 7.94 8.36
C TRP A 13 -7.83 8.11 6.88
N ARG A 14 -8.73 8.71 6.11
CA ARG A 14 -8.49 9.05 4.69
C ARG A 14 -7.30 9.99 4.52
N ASP A 15 -7.26 11.06 5.31
CA ASP A 15 -6.19 12.06 5.25
C ASP A 15 -4.83 11.48 5.67
N LEU A 16 -4.80 10.65 6.72
CA LEU A 16 -3.59 9.95 7.18
C LEU A 16 -3.01 9.04 6.10
N MET A 17 -3.86 8.25 5.46
CA MET A 17 -3.44 7.32 4.40
C MET A 17 -2.98 8.02 3.13
N LEU A 18 -3.61 9.15 2.79
CA LEU A 18 -3.20 9.98 1.66
C LEU A 18 -1.85 10.67 1.94
N LYS A 19 -1.69 11.33 3.09
CA LYS A 19 -0.48 12.10 3.45
C LYS A 19 0.73 11.22 3.72
N SER A 20 0.54 10.02 4.25
CA SER A 20 1.62 9.04 4.44
C SER A 20 2.11 8.38 3.15
N GLY A 21 1.34 8.50 2.07
CA GLY A 21 1.64 7.83 0.79
C GLY A 21 1.39 6.32 0.80
N MET A 22 0.79 5.77 1.87
CA MET A 22 0.50 4.33 1.98
C MET A 22 -0.43 3.84 0.87
N LEU A 23 -1.40 4.64 0.44
CA LEU A 23 -2.29 4.31 -0.69
C LEU A 23 -1.56 4.10 -2.02
N ALA A 24 -0.41 4.74 -2.21
CA ALA A 24 0.40 4.60 -3.42
C ALA A 24 1.23 3.32 -3.42
N LEU A 25 1.47 2.72 -2.25
CA LEU A 25 2.14 1.43 -2.10
C LEU A 25 1.17 0.25 -2.23
N MET A 26 -0.13 0.52 -2.13
CA MET A 26 -1.18 -0.50 -2.20
C MET A 26 -1.47 -0.97 -3.63
N ASP A 27 -1.58 -2.29 -3.80
CA ASP A 27 -2.15 -2.91 -5.00
C ASP A 27 -3.66 -2.58 -5.12
N ALA A 28 -4.28 -2.90 -6.27
CA ALA A 28 -5.68 -2.59 -6.51
C ALA A 28 -6.62 -3.26 -5.49
N GLN A 29 -6.36 -4.52 -5.14
CA GLN A 29 -7.19 -5.27 -4.20
C GLN A 29 -7.07 -4.68 -2.78
N ALA A 30 -5.84 -4.45 -2.31
CA ALA A 30 -5.63 -3.87 -0.98
C ALA A 30 -6.24 -2.47 -0.85
N ARG A 31 -6.23 -1.69 -1.93
CA ARG A 31 -6.87 -0.36 -1.98
C ARG A 31 -8.39 -0.46 -1.99
N ASP A 32 -8.96 -1.41 -2.73
CA ASP A 32 -10.41 -1.61 -2.78
C ASP A 32 -10.94 -2.13 -1.44
N GLU A 33 -10.23 -3.04 -0.79
CA GLU A 33 -10.53 -3.50 0.58
C GLU A 33 -10.45 -2.35 1.58
N TRP A 34 -9.44 -1.47 1.46
CA TRP A 34 -9.33 -0.28 2.31
C TRP A 34 -10.52 0.67 2.15
N TYR A 35 -10.95 0.96 0.91
CA TYR A 35 -12.13 1.79 0.67
C TYR A 35 -13.43 1.15 1.14
N LYS A 36 -13.55 -0.17 1.02
CA LYS A 36 -14.69 -0.91 1.56
C LYS A 36 -14.76 -0.80 3.08
N ASN A 37 -13.64 -0.96 3.79
CA ASN A 37 -13.60 -0.82 5.25
C ASN A 37 -13.88 0.62 5.71
N LEU A 38 -13.47 1.63 4.92
CA LEU A 38 -13.85 3.03 5.14
C LEU A 38 -15.36 3.23 5.03
N ASP A 39 -16.01 2.67 4.00
CA ASP A 39 -17.45 2.85 3.77
C ASP A 39 -18.31 2.04 4.76
N GLU A 40 -17.84 0.86 5.17
CA GLU A 40 -18.53 0.00 6.15
C GLU A 40 -18.33 0.47 7.59
N GLY A 41 -17.36 1.37 7.83
CA GLY A 41 -17.07 1.88 9.16
C GLY A 41 -16.35 0.88 10.06
N ASP A 42 -15.75 -0.16 9.49
CA ASP A 42 -14.98 -1.18 10.20
C ASP A 42 -13.53 -0.74 10.37
N LEU A 43 -13.36 0.48 10.88
CA LEU A 43 -12.06 1.06 11.19
C LEU A 43 -11.94 1.27 12.70
N PRO A 44 -10.73 1.08 13.26
CA PRO A 44 -10.51 1.34 14.67
C PRO A 44 -10.76 2.82 14.97
N GLU A 45 -11.26 3.10 16.18
CA GLU A 45 -11.51 4.46 16.67
C GLU A 45 -10.23 5.30 16.55
N ILE A 46 -10.36 6.59 16.23
CA ILE A 46 -9.20 7.47 16.17
C ILE A 46 -8.62 7.66 17.56
N SER A 47 -7.49 7.00 17.81
CA SER A 47 -6.66 7.14 18.99
C SER A 47 -5.19 6.99 18.58
N GLU A 48 -4.27 7.54 19.36
CA GLU A 48 -2.83 7.41 19.08
C GLU A 48 -2.41 5.93 19.00
N GLU A 49 -2.92 5.10 19.92
CA GLU A 49 -2.67 3.66 19.96
C GLU A 49 -3.14 2.95 18.68
N ASN A 50 -4.37 3.23 18.24
CA ASN A 50 -4.93 2.62 17.04
C ASN A 50 -4.25 3.11 15.75
N ILE A 51 -3.86 4.39 15.70
CA ILE A 51 -3.07 4.94 14.60
C ILE A 51 -1.71 4.24 14.53
N LEU A 52 -0.99 4.15 15.65
CA LEU A 52 0.31 3.48 15.69
C LEU A 52 0.21 2.02 15.29
N ALA A 53 -0.73 1.26 15.87
CA ALA A 53 -0.94 -0.15 15.54
C ALA A 53 -1.28 -0.36 14.06
N THR A 54 -2.15 0.49 13.49
CA THR A 54 -2.51 0.42 12.07
C THR A 54 -1.31 0.73 11.18
N PHE A 55 -0.54 1.77 11.50
CA PHE A 55 0.66 2.14 10.75
C PHE A 55 1.77 1.11 10.88
N GLU A 56 1.94 0.48 12.04
CA GLU A 56 2.88 -0.62 12.25
C GLU A 56 2.50 -1.83 11.39
N HIS A 57 1.22 -2.23 11.41
CA HIS A 57 0.71 -3.31 10.56
C HIS A 57 0.90 -3.01 9.06
N LEU A 58 0.56 -1.79 8.64
CA LEU A 58 0.78 -1.31 7.29
C LEU A 58 2.27 -1.25 6.93
N HIS A 59 3.13 -0.87 7.86
CA HIS A 59 4.58 -0.83 7.64
C HIS A 59 5.19 -2.22 7.52
N HIS A 60 4.68 -3.20 8.28
CA HIS A 60 5.07 -4.61 8.15
C HIS A 60 4.59 -5.20 6.82
N SER A 61 3.36 -4.89 6.38
CA SER A 61 2.78 -5.41 5.14
C SER A 61 3.20 -4.65 3.88
N LYS A 62 3.72 -3.41 3.98
CA LYS A 62 4.09 -2.55 2.83
C LYS A 62 4.97 -3.24 1.80
N GLY A 63 5.81 -4.18 2.26
CA GLY A 63 6.70 -4.93 1.39
C GLY A 63 5.99 -5.93 0.50
N GLU A 64 5.09 -6.70 1.10
CA GLU A 64 4.29 -7.68 0.38
C GLU A 64 3.33 -6.97 -0.58
N VAL A 65 2.65 -5.91 -0.10
CA VAL A 65 1.70 -5.17 -0.92
C VAL A 65 2.40 -4.47 -2.10
N PHE A 66 3.61 -3.94 -1.88
CA PHE A 66 4.45 -3.42 -2.96
C PHE A 66 4.85 -4.52 -3.96
N GLU A 67 5.29 -5.69 -3.49
CA GLU A 67 5.65 -6.83 -4.34
C GLU A 67 4.47 -7.27 -5.21
N ARG A 68 3.27 -7.42 -4.62
CA ARG A 68 2.04 -7.76 -5.35
C ARG A 68 1.66 -6.67 -6.37
N GLY A 69 1.80 -5.39 -6.01
CA GLY A 69 1.54 -4.27 -6.90
C GLY A 69 2.44 -4.28 -8.13
N VAL A 70 3.75 -4.46 -7.93
CA VAL A 70 4.73 -4.59 -9.02
C VAL A 70 4.43 -5.82 -9.87
N VAL A 71 4.16 -6.97 -9.25
CA VAL A 71 3.84 -8.22 -9.95
C VAL A 71 2.61 -8.06 -10.83
N ASN A 72 1.52 -7.47 -10.32
CA ASN A 72 0.30 -7.27 -11.10
C ASN A 72 0.50 -6.31 -12.26
N VAL A 73 1.26 -5.23 -12.07
CA VAL A 73 1.51 -4.24 -13.14
C VAL A 73 2.40 -4.81 -14.24
N PHE A 74 3.50 -5.50 -13.91
CA PHE A 74 4.41 -6.06 -14.92
C PHE A 74 3.86 -7.33 -15.57
N PHE A 75 3.31 -8.25 -14.78
CA PHE A 75 3.06 -9.61 -15.25
C PHE A 75 1.64 -9.84 -15.76
N GLN A 76 0.63 -9.09 -15.29
CA GLN A 76 -0.71 -9.17 -15.92
C GLN A 76 -0.82 -8.34 -17.20
N LYS A 77 -0.11 -7.20 -17.28
CA LYS A 77 -0.22 -6.28 -18.44
C LYS A 77 0.88 -6.48 -19.49
N GLY A 78 1.86 -7.36 -19.24
CA GLY A 78 2.92 -7.74 -20.17
C GLY A 78 4.01 -6.68 -20.40
N SER A 79 3.75 -5.41 -20.10
CA SER A 79 4.73 -4.33 -20.10
C SER A 79 4.28 -3.17 -19.20
N ALA A 80 5.22 -2.53 -18.51
CA ALA A 80 4.96 -1.34 -17.71
C ALA A 80 6.19 -0.44 -17.66
N HIS A 81 5.97 0.88 -17.72
CA HIS A 81 7.00 1.88 -17.48
C HIS A 81 6.74 2.53 -16.12
N ILE A 82 7.61 2.27 -15.15
CA ILE A 82 7.49 2.78 -13.78
C ILE A 82 8.73 3.60 -13.45
N THR A 83 8.54 4.85 -13.01
CA THR A 83 9.61 5.73 -12.55
C THR A 83 9.55 5.84 -11.04
N PHE A 84 10.60 5.40 -10.35
CA PHE A 84 10.74 5.60 -8.91
C PHE A 84 11.47 6.89 -8.62
N LYS A 85 10.92 7.72 -7.74
CA LYS A 85 11.59 8.92 -7.20
C LYS A 85 12.66 8.59 -6.15
N ARG A 86 12.68 7.34 -5.68
CA ARG A 86 13.46 6.84 -4.55
C ARG A 86 14.30 5.63 -5.01
N PRO A 87 15.63 5.71 -4.99
CA PRO A 87 16.50 4.67 -5.55
C PRO A 87 16.39 3.33 -4.81
N GLU A 88 16.08 3.34 -3.51
CA GLU A 88 15.89 2.11 -2.72
C GLU A 88 14.73 1.24 -3.23
N LEU A 89 13.73 1.84 -3.88
CA LEU A 89 12.61 1.11 -4.46
C LEU A 89 13.00 0.41 -5.77
N VAL A 90 14.01 0.93 -6.48
CA VAL A 90 14.55 0.29 -7.68
C VAL A 90 15.29 -0.99 -7.31
N GLU A 91 16.12 -0.94 -6.28
CA GLU A 91 16.83 -2.13 -5.79
C GLU A 91 15.85 -3.20 -5.33
N ARG A 92 14.84 -2.79 -4.54
CA ARG A 92 13.79 -3.71 -4.10
C ARG A 92 13.01 -4.32 -5.26
N MET A 93 12.72 -3.53 -6.31
CA MET A 93 12.04 -4.04 -7.49
C MET A 93 12.92 -5.03 -8.27
N ASN A 94 14.22 -4.76 -8.36
CA ASN A 94 15.16 -5.70 -8.97
C ASN A 94 15.21 -7.02 -8.20
N ASP A 95 15.19 -7.00 -6.87
CA ASP A 95 15.14 -8.22 -6.06
C ASP A 95 13.88 -9.05 -6.32
N ILE A 96 12.71 -8.38 -6.44
CA ILE A 96 11.44 -9.02 -6.80
C ILE A 96 11.53 -9.65 -8.19
N ILE A 97 12.03 -8.91 -9.18
CA ILE A 97 12.17 -9.42 -10.56
C ILE A 97 13.13 -10.61 -10.60
N ALA A 98 14.28 -10.53 -9.93
CA ALA A 98 15.25 -11.61 -9.87
C ALA A 98 14.69 -12.88 -9.21
N LYS A 99 13.86 -12.71 -8.17
CA LYS A 99 13.22 -13.81 -7.43
C LYS A 99 12.19 -14.56 -8.27
N HIS A 100 11.36 -13.85 -9.05
CA HIS A 100 10.29 -14.47 -9.84
C HIS A 100 10.72 -14.82 -11.28
N TYR A 101 11.72 -14.10 -11.83
CA TYR A 101 12.20 -14.24 -13.21
C TYR A 101 13.73 -14.16 -13.29
N PRO A 102 14.42 -15.23 -12.89
CA PRO A 102 15.88 -15.28 -12.97
C PRO A 102 16.33 -15.10 -14.43
N GLY A 103 17.17 -14.09 -14.69
CA GLY A 103 17.71 -13.78 -16.03
C GLY A 103 17.03 -12.62 -16.76
N MET A 104 15.96 -12.03 -16.23
CA MET A 104 15.35 -10.80 -16.78
C MET A 104 16.18 -9.54 -16.51
N LEU A 105 17.05 -9.58 -15.50
CA LEU A 105 17.97 -8.48 -15.19
C LEU A 105 19.34 -8.76 -15.79
N ALA A 106 19.95 -7.73 -16.35
CA ALA A 106 21.35 -7.79 -16.74
C ALA A 106 22.20 -8.10 -15.49
N ARG A 107 23.15 -9.03 -15.63
CA ARG A 107 24.11 -9.33 -14.56
C ARG A 107 24.88 -8.04 -14.26
N ARG A 108 24.82 -7.58 -12.99
CA ARG A 108 25.58 -6.43 -12.49
C ARG A 108 27.08 -6.63 -12.74
#